data_AF-A0A096P8B8-F1
#
_entry.id   AF-A0A096P8B8-F1
#
_cell.length_a   1.000
_cell.length_b   1.000
_cell.length_c   1.000
_cell.angle_alpha   90.00
_cell.angle_beta   90.00
_cell.angle_gamma   90.00
#
_symmetry.space_group_name_H-M   'P 1'
#
loop_
_entity.id
_entity.type
_entity.pdbx_description
1 polymer ?
#
loop_
_entity_poly.entity_id
_entity_poly.type
_entity_poly.pdbx_seq_one_letter_code
_entity_poly.pdbx_strand_id
1 'polypeptide(L)'
;MSTREGVDAEATPTMVGTLCEGGGHPVAKTLAAPFVLTYRATRAYVQPCVGAYAGSLARAVSERLCCCFAGMWRYEDKKWCGNAAIGDDPEHRDCDWVRVEELSAGSDEKPMVLYQGTIEPRDCVQGALGNCWLVSALACLAEHPGAVKRIILQNEKTIRGKYQVRFYDGKEKRFVIVTVDDLIPCKKGTKKPIYMQPHENEFWPLIVEKAMAKFMGSYSALDGGHGTWATHALTGDHVFMLKKRQGATSRYWRRHNMKFIGKPGDGRKKDAVFHKEVEEDIVRDKLFNILEQYNKIDSLIAVARVGKNGESKDENNGLVEGHLFSVISVRWAGRSFGVGGRRMVKIRNPWSSYEWKGPWGDGTKEWDKHPSIAKELGYENKNDGIFWMEFDDFVEYFNQISVCDRTTKNDLMLHYDQDFPCTGPIKGCLGGCFCFWVGCRGPRTIYCGHESTEELREARACGCVKVGNT
;
A
#
# COMPACT_ATOMS: atom_id res chain seq x y z
N MET A 1 -14.26 19.62 -56.77
CA MET A 1 -14.82 18.26 -56.78
C MET A 1 -13.95 17.37 -55.91
N SER A 2 -14.54 16.83 -54.85
CA SER A 2 -14.14 15.65 -54.05
C SER A 2 -14.39 15.94 -52.57
N THR A 3 -15.63 15.71 -52.15
CA THR A 3 -16.04 15.53 -50.76
C THR A 3 -15.44 14.23 -50.21
N ARG A 4 -14.84 14.27 -49.02
CA ARG A 4 -14.63 13.09 -48.18
C ARG A 4 -15.13 13.43 -46.78
N GLU A 5 -16.39 13.08 -46.55
CA GLU A 5 -16.97 12.91 -45.22
C GLU A 5 -16.29 11.69 -44.58
N GLY A 6 -15.65 11.89 -43.43
CA GLY A 6 -15.21 10.82 -42.55
C GLY A 6 -16.24 10.66 -41.45
N VAL A 7 -17.00 9.57 -41.52
CA VAL A 7 -18.00 9.19 -40.52
C VAL A 7 -17.28 8.69 -39.26
N ASP A 8 -17.45 9.41 -38.16
CA ASP A 8 -17.21 8.90 -36.81
C ASP A 8 -18.24 7.79 -36.54
N ALA A 9 -17.81 6.54 -36.62
CA ALA A 9 -18.61 5.41 -36.16
C ALA A 9 -18.57 5.37 -34.63
N GLU A 10 -19.50 6.06 -33.97
CA GLU A 10 -19.88 5.75 -32.59
C GLU A 10 -20.29 4.28 -32.53
N ALA A 11 -19.48 3.45 -31.87
CA ALA A 11 -19.83 2.07 -31.60
C ALA A 11 -21.04 2.04 -30.66
N THR A 12 -22.24 1.85 -31.21
CA THR A 12 -23.45 1.56 -30.44
C THR A 12 -23.16 0.40 -29.47
N PRO A 13 -23.40 0.56 -28.16
CA PRO A 13 -23.20 -0.51 -27.20
C PRO A 13 -24.03 -1.72 -27.64
N THR A 14 -23.38 -2.87 -27.81
CA THR A 14 -24.11 -4.10 -28.07
C THR A 14 -25.05 -4.37 -26.89
N MET A 15 -26.23 -4.94 -27.15
CA MET A 15 -27.22 -5.30 -26.12
C MET A 15 -26.59 -6.09 -24.95
N VAL A 16 -25.53 -6.86 -25.25
CA VAL A 16 -24.69 -7.60 -24.29
C VAL A 16 -23.89 -6.67 -23.37
N GLY A 17 -23.32 -5.58 -23.89
CA GLY A 17 -22.58 -4.57 -23.12
C GLY A 17 -23.47 -3.85 -22.11
N THR A 18 -24.67 -3.45 -22.52
CA THR A 18 -25.66 -2.78 -21.66
C THR A 18 -26.11 -3.68 -20.50
N LEU A 19 -26.34 -4.97 -20.76
CA LEU A 19 -26.66 -5.97 -19.74
C LEU A 19 -25.48 -6.26 -18.80
N CYS A 20 -24.24 -6.22 -19.32
CA CYS A 20 -23.03 -6.38 -18.52
C CYS A 20 -22.73 -5.20 -17.60
N GLU A 21 -23.29 -4.02 -17.84
CA GLU A 21 -23.14 -2.82 -17.00
C GLU A 21 -24.32 -2.63 -16.03
N GLY A 22 -25.26 -3.58 -15.97
CA GLY A 22 -26.43 -3.50 -15.09
C GLY A 22 -27.60 -2.71 -15.64
N GLY A 23 -27.54 -2.27 -16.90
CA GLY A 23 -28.68 -1.68 -17.62
C GLY A 23 -29.58 -2.74 -18.26
N GLY A 24 -30.87 -2.42 -18.44
CA GLY A 24 -31.84 -3.29 -19.15
C GLY A 24 -33.04 -3.73 -18.32
N HIS A 25 -34.09 -4.15 -19.02
CA HIS A 25 -35.37 -4.57 -18.42
C HIS A 25 -35.19 -5.77 -17.46
N PRO A 26 -35.91 -5.85 -16.31
CA PRO A 26 -35.74 -6.91 -15.30
C PRO A 26 -35.78 -8.34 -15.87
N VAL A 27 -36.69 -8.58 -16.83
CA VAL A 27 -36.83 -9.88 -17.51
C VAL A 27 -35.59 -10.23 -18.35
N ALA A 28 -35.00 -9.25 -19.03
CA ALA A 28 -33.78 -9.45 -19.83
C ALA A 28 -32.57 -9.73 -18.92
N LYS A 29 -32.50 -9.08 -17.74
CA LYS A 29 -31.48 -9.37 -16.72
C LYS A 29 -31.60 -10.81 -16.21
N THR A 30 -32.81 -11.29 -15.93
CA THR A 30 -33.02 -12.66 -15.44
C THR A 30 -32.65 -13.72 -16.48
N LEU A 31 -33.00 -13.50 -17.75
CA LEU A 31 -32.67 -14.43 -18.84
C LEU A 31 -31.17 -14.43 -19.19
N ALA A 32 -30.50 -13.26 -19.14
CA ALA A 32 -29.09 -13.14 -19.46
C ALA A 32 -28.15 -13.39 -18.27
N ALA A 33 -28.64 -13.35 -17.03
CA ALA A 33 -27.85 -13.51 -15.81
C ALA A 33 -26.97 -14.77 -15.80
N PRO A 34 -27.44 -15.98 -16.17
CA PRO A 34 -26.59 -17.17 -16.17
C PRO A 34 -25.37 -17.01 -17.09
N PHE A 35 -25.56 -16.42 -18.28
CA PHE A 35 -24.49 -16.22 -19.26
C PHE A 35 -23.53 -15.10 -18.85
N VAL A 36 -24.05 -13.97 -18.35
CA VAL A 36 -23.26 -12.82 -17.89
C VAL A 36 -22.45 -13.17 -16.63
N LEU A 37 -23.05 -13.89 -15.69
CA LEU A 37 -22.37 -14.35 -14.48
C LEU A 37 -21.29 -15.38 -14.81
N THR A 38 -21.57 -16.31 -15.73
CA THR A 38 -20.56 -17.29 -16.19
C THR A 38 -19.42 -16.60 -16.90
N TYR A 39 -19.70 -15.67 -17.83
CA TYR A 39 -18.66 -14.90 -18.51
C TYR A 39 -17.79 -14.08 -17.53
N ARG A 40 -18.43 -13.40 -16.55
CA ARG A 40 -17.72 -12.64 -15.51
C ARG A 40 -16.89 -13.55 -14.59
N ALA A 41 -17.43 -14.69 -14.16
CA ALA A 41 -16.70 -15.65 -13.33
C ALA A 41 -15.51 -16.25 -14.09
N THR A 42 -15.70 -16.61 -15.36
CA THR A 42 -14.63 -17.13 -16.22
C THR A 42 -13.54 -16.07 -16.42
N ARG A 43 -13.91 -14.82 -16.74
CA ARG A 43 -12.94 -13.75 -16.94
C ARG A 43 -12.22 -13.32 -15.65
N ALA A 44 -12.90 -13.32 -14.51
CA ALA A 44 -12.34 -12.86 -13.24
C ALA A 44 -11.53 -13.92 -12.49
N TYR A 45 -11.88 -15.21 -12.63
CA TYR A 45 -11.28 -16.29 -11.83
C TYR A 45 -10.61 -17.36 -12.69
N VAL A 46 -11.27 -17.85 -13.75
CA VAL A 46 -10.74 -18.96 -14.56
C VAL A 46 -9.60 -18.50 -15.46
N GLN A 47 -9.77 -17.39 -16.19
CA GLN A 47 -8.81 -16.88 -17.15
C GLN A 47 -7.48 -16.44 -16.49
N PRO A 48 -7.47 -15.76 -15.33
CA PRO A 48 -6.23 -15.50 -14.60
C PRO A 48 -5.55 -16.78 -14.09
N CYS A 49 -6.31 -17.81 -13.68
CA CYS A 49 -5.74 -19.08 -13.23
C CYS A 49 -5.11 -19.89 -14.38
N VAL A 50 -5.78 -19.96 -15.53
CA VAL A 50 -5.22 -20.55 -16.75
C VAL A 50 -4.00 -19.76 -17.20
N GLY A 51 -4.06 -18.42 -17.18
CA GLY A 51 -2.92 -17.55 -17.47
C GLY A 51 -1.76 -17.74 -16.48
N ALA A 52 -2.05 -18.02 -15.21
CA ALA A 52 -1.04 -18.32 -14.20
C ALA A 52 -0.37 -19.68 -14.46
N TYR A 53 -1.12 -20.74 -14.78
CA TYR A 53 -0.52 -22.04 -15.14
C TYR A 53 0.24 -21.99 -16.46
N ALA A 54 -0.32 -21.36 -17.50
CA ALA A 54 0.37 -21.19 -18.77
C ALA A 54 1.62 -20.33 -18.59
N GLY A 55 1.54 -19.27 -17.78
CA GLY A 55 2.68 -18.42 -17.42
C GLY A 55 3.73 -19.14 -16.58
N SER A 56 3.33 -19.98 -15.63
CA SER A 56 4.24 -20.79 -14.81
C SER A 56 4.84 -21.95 -15.57
N LEU A 57 4.12 -22.57 -16.52
CA LEU A 57 4.67 -23.59 -17.42
C LEU A 57 5.62 -22.95 -18.44
N ALA A 58 5.24 -21.82 -19.04
CA ALA A 58 6.12 -21.05 -19.92
C ALA A 58 7.35 -20.54 -19.18
N ARG A 59 7.21 -20.08 -17.92
CA ARG A 59 8.34 -19.76 -17.05
C ARG A 59 9.16 -20.99 -16.72
N ALA A 60 8.59 -22.10 -16.27
CA ALA A 60 9.35 -23.31 -15.95
C ALA A 60 10.08 -23.91 -17.17
N VAL A 61 9.50 -23.83 -18.36
CA VAL A 61 10.12 -24.24 -19.63
C VAL A 61 11.19 -23.24 -20.04
N SER A 62 10.90 -21.94 -19.98
CA SER A 62 11.88 -20.87 -20.23
C SER A 62 13.00 -20.88 -19.20
N GLU A 63 12.74 -21.24 -17.96
CA GLU A 63 13.67 -21.31 -16.83
C GLU A 63 14.48 -22.59 -16.93
N ARG A 64 13.93 -23.75 -17.29
CA ARG A 64 14.73 -24.95 -17.58
C ARG A 64 15.64 -24.75 -18.79
N LEU A 65 15.12 -24.14 -19.87
CA LEU A 65 15.93 -23.78 -21.03
C LEU A 65 16.97 -22.73 -20.69
N CYS A 66 16.64 -21.74 -19.85
CA CYS A 66 17.57 -20.72 -19.39
C CYS A 66 18.54 -21.23 -18.32
N CYS A 67 18.19 -22.23 -17.50
CA CYS A 67 19.01 -22.91 -16.48
C CYS A 67 20.14 -23.72 -17.09
N CYS A 68 19.92 -24.32 -18.27
CA CYS A 68 21.00 -24.88 -19.09
C CYS A 68 22.04 -23.82 -19.52
N PHE A 69 21.71 -22.54 -19.42
CA PHE A 69 22.59 -21.39 -19.70
C PHE A 69 22.67 -20.37 -18.52
N ALA A 70 22.17 -20.69 -17.31
CA ALA A 70 21.83 -19.68 -16.29
C ALA A 70 23.05 -19.11 -15.54
N GLY A 71 24.23 -19.66 -15.79
CA GLY A 71 25.47 -19.00 -15.41
C GLY A 71 25.85 -17.82 -16.32
N MET A 72 25.24 -17.66 -17.51
CA MET A 72 25.73 -16.72 -18.52
C MET A 72 24.97 -15.39 -18.64
N TRP A 73 23.74 -15.24 -18.11
CA TRP A 73 22.93 -14.04 -18.40
C TRP A 73 22.05 -13.53 -17.23
N ARG A 74 22.69 -12.93 -16.22
CA ARG A 74 21.99 -12.11 -15.21
C ARG A 74 21.53 -10.78 -15.81
N TYR A 75 20.40 -10.27 -15.35
CA TYR A 75 19.94 -8.95 -15.74
C TYR A 75 20.77 -7.88 -15.03
N GLU A 76 21.28 -6.94 -15.81
CA GLU A 76 21.99 -5.76 -15.33
C GLU A 76 21.38 -4.53 -15.99
N ASP A 77 20.94 -3.61 -15.15
CA ASP A 77 20.42 -2.33 -15.55
C ASP A 77 21.57 -1.36 -15.81
N LYS A 78 22.22 -1.52 -16.96
CA LYS A 78 23.34 -0.66 -17.39
C LYS A 78 22.99 0.83 -17.48
N LYS A 79 21.70 1.17 -17.49
CA LYS A 79 21.22 2.56 -17.50
C LYS A 79 21.08 3.14 -16.09
N TRP A 80 21.06 2.31 -15.05
CA TRP A 80 20.79 2.69 -13.67
C TRP A 80 21.73 1.96 -12.69
N CYS A 81 23.00 2.38 -12.69
CA CYS A 81 24.03 1.83 -11.81
C CYS A 81 25.07 2.91 -11.40
N GLY A 82 25.89 2.59 -10.39
CA GLY A 82 26.99 3.44 -9.96
C GLY A 82 26.56 4.83 -9.47
N ASN A 83 27.44 5.82 -9.64
CA ASN A 83 27.27 7.17 -9.10
C ASN A 83 26.00 7.87 -9.61
N ALA A 84 25.55 7.56 -10.83
CA ALA A 84 24.32 8.14 -11.38
C ALA A 84 23.07 7.68 -10.62
N ALA A 85 23.07 6.44 -10.14
CA ALA A 85 21.97 5.91 -9.33
C ALA A 85 22.01 6.43 -7.89
N ILE A 86 23.20 6.63 -7.32
CA ILE A 86 23.37 7.19 -5.96
C ILE A 86 22.93 8.66 -5.92
N GLY A 87 23.37 9.47 -6.88
CA GLY A 87 23.04 10.90 -6.96
C GLY A 87 23.99 11.79 -6.17
N ASP A 88 23.44 12.80 -5.49
CA ASP A 88 24.17 13.81 -4.72
C ASP A 88 24.32 13.40 -3.25
N ASP A 89 24.95 12.25 -3.04
CA ASP A 89 25.30 11.69 -1.72
C ASP A 89 26.81 11.41 -1.71
N PRO A 90 27.65 12.42 -1.43
CA PRO A 90 29.10 12.30 -1.52
C PRO A 90 29.69 11.31 -0.52
N GLU A 91 29.03 11.07 0.62
CA GLU A 91 29.48 10.14 1.65
C GLU A 91 29.40 8.69 1.17
N HIS A 92 28.40 8.37 0.35
CA HIS A 92 28.10 6.99 -0.09
C HIS A 92 28.33 6.75 -1.58
N ARG A 93 28.93 7.71 -2.31
CA ARG A 93 29.26 7.54 -3.74
C ARG A 93 30.26 6.42 -4.01
N ASP A 94 31.20 6.20 -3.10
CA ASP A 94 32.17 5.10 -3.21
C ASP A 94 31.59 3.83 -2.57
N CYS A 95 30.71 3.15 -3.31
CA CYS A 95 29.98 1.96 -2.86
C CYS A 95 30.19 0.76 -3.78
N ASP A 96 30.05 -0.45 -3.23
CA ASP A 96 30.00 -1.68 -4.02
C ASP A 96 28.55 -2.02 -4.36
N TRP A 97 28.31 -2.50 -5.58
CA TRP A 97 26.99 -2.97 -6.01
C TRP A 97 26.96 -4.49 -5.92
N VAL A 98 26.25 -5.02 -4.93
CA VAL A 98 26.29 -6.44 -4.56
C VAL A 98 24.94 -7.08 -4.82
N ARG A 99 24.92 -8.29 -5.40
CA ARG A 99 23.68 -9.03 -5.63
C ARG A 99 23.04 -9.42 -4.30
N VAL A 100 21.70 -9.45 -4.24
CA VAL A 100 20.98 -9.79 -3.00
C VAL A 100 21.45 -11.07 -2.31
N GLU A 101 21.82 -12.10 -3.08
CA GLU A 101 22.30 -13.39 -2.54
C GLU A 101 23.72 -13.37 -1.98
N GLU A 102 24.48 -12.32 -2.25
CA GLU A 102 25.83 -12.13 -1.76
C GLU A 102 25.90 -11.14 -0.60
N LEU A 103 24.76 -10.58 -0.18
CA LEU A 103 24.69 -9.64 0.94
C LEU A 103 25.07 -10.32 2.24
N SER A 104 25.76 -9.58 3.11
CA SER A 104 26.00 -9.99 4.50
C SER A 104 24.75 -9.64 5.32
N ALA A 105 23.70 -10.43 5.14
CA ALA A 105 22.39 -10.22 5.74
C ALA A 105 21.76 -11.56 6.14
N GLY A 106 21.06 -11.57 7.28
CA GLY A 106 20.39 -12.77 7.77
C GLY A 106 21.34 -13.82 8.36
N SER A 107 20.87 -15.06 8.47
CA SER A 107 21.73 -16.20 8.87
C SER A 107 22.42 -16.80 7.66
N ASP A 108 23.73 -17.02 7.72
CA ASP A 108 24.54 -17.63 6.64
C ASP A 108 24.01 -19.00 6.17
N GLU A 109 23.20 -19.67 6.99
CA GLU A 109 22.60 -20.98 6.70
C GLU A 109 21.42 -20.95 5.72
N LYS A 110 20.81 -19.79 5.47
CA LYS A 110 19.58 -19.69 4.66
C LYS A 110 19.78 -18.79 3.43
N PRO A 111 19.23 -19.16 2.26
CA PRO A 111 19.30 -18.30 1.09
C PRO A 111 18.37 -17.09 1.23
N MET A 112 18.75 -15.97 0.63
CA MET A 112 17.89 -14.80 0.51
C MET A 112 16.67 -15.10 -0.36
N VAL A 113 15.49 -14.73 0.14
CA VAL A 113 14.18 -14.91 -0.51
C VAL A 113 13.47 -13.57 -0.69
N LEU A 114 12.56 -13.50 -1.67
CA LEU A 114 11.81 -12.26 -1.89
C LEU A 114 10.89 -11.97 -0.69
N TYR A 115 10.14 -13.00 -0.25
CA TYR A 115 9.30 -12.98 0.95
C TYR A 115 9.56 -14.28 1.74
N GLN A 116 9.73 -14.21 3.05
CA GLN A 116 9.95 -15.30 3.98
C GLN A 116 8.67 -15.53 4.78
N GLY A 117 7.73 -16.27 4.18
CA GLY A 117 6.42 -16.51 4.77
C GLY A 117 5.46 -15.35 4.51
N THR A 118 4.88 -14.81 5.59
CA THR A 118 3.98 -13.64 5.50
C THR A 118 4.77 -12.36 5.56
N ILE A 119 4.44 -11.41 4.67
CA ILE A 119 5.01 -10.06 4.67
C ILE A 119 4.61 -9.38 5.97
N GLU A 120 5.58 -8.75 6.63
CA GLU A 120 5.39 -8.12 7.92
C GLU A 120 5.95 -6.69 7.92
N PRO A 121 5.35 -5.76 8.68
CA PRO A 121 5.88 -4.39 8.79
C PRO A 121 7.33 -4.30 9.25
N ARG A 122 7.81 -5.29 10.01
CA ARG A 122 9.19 -5.39 10.51
C ARG A 122 10.23 -5.62 9.42
N ASP A 123 9.80 -6.04 8.23
CA ASP A 123 10.69 -6.25 7.10
C ASP A 123 11.32 -4.92 6.66
N CYS A 124 10.65 -3.81 6.91
CA CYS A 124 11.06 -2.47 6.52
C CYS A 124 12.04 -1.85 7.54
N VAL A 125 13.33 -2.15 7.40
CA VAL A 125 14.38 -1.59 8.26
C VAL A 125 15.06 -0.39 7.59
N GLN A 126 15.02 0.76 8.25
CA GLN A 126 15.66 1.99 7.77
C GLN A 126 17.20 1.90 7.84
N GLY A 127 17.90 2.51 6.88
CA GLY A 127 19.35 2.71 6.95
C GLY A 127 19.76 4.18 6.88
N ALA A 128 20.85 4.48 6.17
CA ALA A 128 21.54 5.77 6.28
C ALA A 128 20.82 6.99 5.65
N LEU A 129 19.69 6.79 4.96
CA LEU A 129 19.00 7.84 4.20
C LEU A 129 17.82 8.43 4.97
N GLY A 130 17.56 9.73 4.76
CA GLY A 130 16.36 10.45 5.26
C GLY A 130 15.05 10.04 4.57
N ASN A 131 14.88 8.76 4.23
CA ASN A 131 13.72 8.20 3.55
C ASN A 131 12.72 7.50 4.50
N CYS A 132 12.72 7.84 5.79
CA CYS A 132 11.79 7.30 6.79
C CYS A 132 10.32 7.40 6.32
N TRP A 133 9.96 8.45 5.58
CA TRP A 133 8.64 8.63 4.98
C TRP A 133 8.24 7.48 4.03
N LEU A 134 9.19 6.87 3.31
CA LEU A 134 8.98 5.72 2.44
C LEU A 134 8.98 4.42 3.25
N VAL A 135 9.98 4.24 4.13
CA VAL A 135 10.11 3.03 4.98
C VAL A 135 8.83 2.83 5.77
N SER A 136 8.37 3.85 6.49
CA SER A 136 7.16 3.73 7.30
C SER A 136 5.89 3.58 6.46
N ALA A 137 5.84 4.16 5.25
CA ALA A 137 4.71 3.94 4.35
C ALA A 137 4.66 2.50 3.81
N LEU A 138 5.80 1.88 3.53
CA LEU A 138 5.90 0.47 3.17
C LEU A 138 5.52 -0.42 4.35
N ALA A 139 5.95 -0.09 5.56
CA ALA A 139 5.57 -0.83 6.75
C ALA A 139 4.07 -0.74 7.04
N CYS A 140 3.45 0.44 6.86
CA CYS A 140 2.00 0.60 6.92
C CYS A 140 1.30 -0.25 5.84
N LEU A 141 1.87 -0.32 4.64
CA LEU A 141 1.33 -1.14 3.56
C LEU A 141 1.45 -2.65 3.86
N ALA A 142 2.52 -3.06 4.52
CA ALA A 142 2.82 -4.43 4.91
C ALA A 142 1.85 -5.01 5.96
N GLU A 143 1.09 -4.16 6.68
CA GLU A 143 -0.06 -4.62 7.48
C GLU A 143 -1.10 -5.34 6.61
N HIS A 144 -1.10 -5.08 5.30
CA HIS A 144 -1.91 -5.77 4.31
C HIS A 144 -0.99 -6.38 3.23
N PRO A 145 -0.50 -7.63 3.42
CA PRO A 145 0.44 -8.27 2.49
C PRO A 145 0.01 -8.26 1.01
N GLY A 146 -1.30 -8.33 0.75
CA GLY A 146 -1.86 -8.23 -0.59
C GLY A 146 -1.57 -6.89 -1.27
N ALA A 147 -1.49 -5.80 -0.51
CA ALA A 147 -1.16 -4.47 -1.03
C ALA A 147 0.32 -4.39 -1.46
N VAL A 148 1.24 -4.99 -0.70
CA VAL A 148 2.67 -5.10 -1.08
C VAL A 148 2.84 -5.98 -2.31
N LYS A 149 2.18 -7.15 -2.37
CA LYS A 149 2.21 -8.06 -3.52
C LYS A 149 1.61 -7.46 -4.79
N ARG A 150 0.80 -6.40 -4.69
CA ARG A 150 0.36 -5.66 -5.88
C ARG A 150 1.47 -4.77 -6.42
N ILE A 151 2.40 -4.29 -5.60
CA ILE A 151 3.43 -3.33 -6.02
C ILE A 151 4.58 -4.02 -6.73
N ILE A 152 5.06 -5.16 -6.21
CA ILE A 152 6.05 -5.98 -6.90
C ILE A 152 5.32 -6.97 -7.80
N LEU A 153 5.58 -6.95 -9.11
CA LEU A 153 4.86 -7.79 -10.06
C LEU A 153 5.25 -9.27 -9.98
N GLN A 154 6.43 -9.56 -9.40
CA GLN A 154 6.91 -10.90 -9.14
C GLN A 154 6.53 -11.33 -7.72
N ASN A 155 6.09 -12.58 -7.58
CA ASN A 155 5.76 -13.17 -6.27
C ASN A 155 6.92 -13.99 -5.68
N GLU A 156 7.98 -14.27 -6.45
CA GLU A 156 9.12 -15.11 -6.05
C GLU A 156 10.45 -14.47 -6.50
N LYS A 157 11.56 -14.93 -5.90
CA LYS A 157 12.91 -14.58 -6.34
C LYS A 157 13.11 -14.99 -7.80
N THR A 158 13.57 -14.07 -8.64
CA THR A 158 13.84 -14.38 -10.05
C THR A 158 15.29 -14.84 -10.22
N ILE A 159 15.50 -15.93 -10.98
CA ILE A 159 16.83 -16.48 -11.26
C ILE A 159 17.72 -15.46 -12.00
N ARG A 160 17.10 -14.61 -12.83
CA ARG A 160 17.82 -13.57 -13.59
C ARG A 160 18.11 -12.30 -12.78
N GLY A 161 17.60 -12.19 -11.55
CA GLY A 161 17.73 -10.98 -10.75
C GLY A 161 17.03 -9.76 -11.36
N LYS A 162 15.89 -9.93 -12.03
CA LYS A 162 15.10 -8.87 -12.68
C LYS A 162 13.76 -8.71 -12.00
N TYR A 163 13.47 -7.50 -11.52
CA TYR A 163 12.23 -7.18 -10.82
C TYR A 163 11.53 -6.00 -11.46
N GLN A 164 10.21 -5.98 -11.35
CA GLN A 164 9.35 -4.93 -11.84
C GLN A 164 8.44 -4.47 -10.72
N VAL A 165 8.49 -3.17 -10.44
CA VAL A 165 7.76 -2.53 -9.36
C VAL A 165 6.87 -1.46 -9.97
N ARG A 166 5.59 -1.46 -9.62
CA ARG A 166 4.63 -0.46 -10.11
C ARG A 166 4.48 0.68 -9.10
N PHE A 167 4.52 1.91 -9.59
CA PHE A 167 4.18 3.11 -8.82
C PHE A 167 3.14 3.92 -9.57
N TYR A 168 2.29 4.64 -8.85
CA TYR A 168 1.38 5.60 -9.41
C TYR A 168 2.03 6.97 -9.48
N ASP A 169 2.06 7.53 -10.69
CA ASP A 169 2.50 8.88 -10.91
C ASP A 169 1.28 9.80 -10.85
N GLY A 170 1.13 10.53 -9.75
CA GLY A 170 -0.02 11.41 -9.56
C GLY A 170 -0.04 12.66 -10.45
N LYS A 171 1.10 13.06 -11.04
CA LYS A 171 1.14 14.12 -12.06
C LYS A 171 0.60 13.59 -13.39
N GLU A 172 1.10 12.42 -13.80
CA GLU A 172 0.71 11.75 -15.05
C GLU A 172 -0.62 11.00 -14.94
N LYS A 173 -1.15 10.86 -13.72
CA LYS A 173 -2.37 10.13 -13.36
C LYS A 173 -2.39 8.69 -13.87
N ARG A 174 -1.24 8.01 -13.86
CA ARG A 174 -1.10 6.63 -14.38
C ARG A 174 -0.08 5.81 -13.60
N PHE A 175 -0.23 4.49 -13.66
CA PHE A 175 0.80 3.59 -13.18
C PHE A 175 2.01 3.58 -14.12
N VAL A 176 3.19 3.53 -13.53
CA VAL A 176 4.50 3.41 -14.18
C VAL A 176 5.15 2.14 -13.65
N ILE A 177 5.57 1.26 -14.56
CA ILE A 177 6.33 0.05 -14.20
C ILE A 177 7.81 0.38 -14.27
N VAL A 178 8.48 0.32 -13.13
CA VAL A 178 9.91 0.52 -12.99
C VAL A 178 10.58 -0.85 -12.94
N THR A 179 11.47 -1.10 -13.89
CA THR A 179 12.25 -2.35 -13.96
C THR A 179 13.64 -2.10 -13.37
N VAL A 180 14.07 -2.97 -12.45
CA VAL A 180 15.36 -2.92 -11.77
C VAL A 180 16.01 -4.31 -11.73
N ASP A 181 17.32 -4.35 -11.57
CA ASP A 181 18.03 -5.56 -11.15
C ASP A 181 18.17 -5.62 -9.61
N ASP A 182 18.68 -6.73 -9.09
CA ASP A 182 18.92 -6.98 -7.66
C ASP A 182 20.35 -6.67 -7.19
N LEU A 183 21.07 -5.77 -7.87
CA LEU A 183 22.30 -5.18 -7.33
C LEU A 183 21.95 -4.08 -6.32
N ILE A 184 22.41 -4.19 -5.08
CA ILE A 184 22.13 -3.27 -3.99
C ILE A 184 23.40 -2.49 -3.64
N PRO A 185 23.32 -1.16 -3.42
CA PRO A 185 24.46 -0.37 -2.99
C PRO A 185 24.84 -0.73 -1.55
N CYS A 186 26.08 -1.17 -1.39
CA CYS A 186 26.67 -1.63 -0.14
C CYS A 186 27.91 -0.82 0.21
N LYS A 187 28.17 -0.67 1.51
CA LYS A 187 29.34 0.09 1.97
C LYS A 187 30.60 -0.61 1.48
N LYS A 188 31.53 0.14 0.88
CA LYS A 188 32.72 -0.42 0.22
C LYS A 188 33.49 -1.43 1.06
N GLY A 189 33.82 -2.56 0.45
CA GLY A 189 34.49 -3.70 1.09
C GLY A 189 33.61 -4.48 2.07
N THR A 190 32.36 -4.07 2.27
CA THR A 190 31.39 -4.71 3.15
C THR A 190 30.17 -5.08 2.33
N LYS A 191 29.69 -6.31 2.43
CA LYS A 191 28.48 -6.75 1.72
C LYS A 191 27.19 -6.25 2.39
N LYS A 192 27.29 -5.16 3.16
CA LYS A 192 26.22 -4.59 3.97
C LYS A 192 25.56 -3.43 3.20
N PRO A 193 24.23 -3.46 2.99
CA PRO A 193 23.51 -2.37 2.35
C PRO A 193 23.73 -1.02 3.04
N ILE A 194 23.69 0.07 2.28
CA ILE A 194 23.85 1.44 2.82
C ILE A 194 22.50 2.01 3.29
N TYR A 195 21.48 1.86 2.44
CA TYR A 195 20.13 2.39 2.65
C TYR A 195 19.27 1.35 3.37
N MET A 196 18.07 1.01 2.90
CA MET A 196 17.25 0.00 3.59
C MET A 196 18.02 -1.29 3.87
N GLN A 197 17.84 -1.81 5.08
CA GLN A 197 18.43 -3.07 5.50
C GLN A 197 17.41 -4.20 5.32
N PRO A 198 17.85 -5.40 4.93
CA PRO A 198 16.99 -6.58 4.96
C PRO A 198 16.74 -6.98 6.42
N HIS A 199 15.51 -7.38 6.72
CA HIS A 199 15.18 -8.09 7.94
C HIS A 199 15.31 -9.58 7.68
N GLU A 200 16.11 -10.28 8.50
CA GLU A 200 16.46 -11.69 8.28
C GLU A 200 16.98 -11.92 6.85
N ASN A 201 16.35 -12.85 6.10
CA ASN A 201 16.78 -13.24 4.77
C ASN A 201 15.81 -12.73 3.68
N GLU A 202 15.01 -11.70 3.98
CA GLU A 202 14.08 -11.07 3.03
C GLU A 202 14.66 -9.81 2.38
N PHE A 203 14.39 -9.61 1.08
CA PHE A 203 14.92 -8.45 0.35
C PHE A 203 13.87 -7.63 -0.44
N TRP A 204 12.57 -7.93 -0.32
CA TRP A 204 11.55 -7.14 -1.02
C TRP A 204 11.62 -5.61 -0.76
N PRO A 205 11.92 -5.12 0.47
CA PRO A 205 11.96 -3.67 0.71
C PRO A 205 13.08 -2.99 -0.07
N LEU A 206 14.24 -3.66 -0.20
CA LEU A 206 15.41 -3.16 -0.95
C LEU A 206 15.08 -2.99 -2.44
N ILE A 207 14.32 -3.92 -3.02
CA ILE A 207 13.89 -3.85 -4.42
C ILE A 207 12.92 -2.69 -4.63
N VAL A 208 11.98 -2.49 -3.70
CA VAL A 208 11.02 -1.37 -3.78
C VAL A 208 11.72 -0.04 -3.59
N GLU A 209 12.65 0.08 -2.63
CA GLU A 209 13.47 1.27 -2.42
C GLU A 209 14.28 1.61 -3.67
N LYS A 210 14.99 0.63 -4.25
CA LYS A 210 15.76 0.84 -5.48
C LYS A 210 14.89 1.28 -6.65
N ALA A 211 13.73 0.65 -6.82
CA ALA A 211 12.81 1.04 -7.87
C ALA A 211 12.22 2.44 -7.62
N MET A 212 11.97 2.82 -6.37
CA MET A 212 11.53 4.16 -6.01
C MET A 212 12.64 5.18 -6.26
N ALA A 213 13.90 4.88 -5.93
CA ALA A 213 15.06 5.72 -6.24
C ALA A 213 15.15 5.96 -7.75
N LYS A 214 14.98 4.92 -8.57
CA LYS A 214 14.92 5.02 -10.03
C LYS A 214 13.73 5.82 -10.53
N PHE A 215 12.55 5.68 -9.90
CA PHE A 215 11.36 6.46 -10.21
C PHE A 215 11.55 7.95 -9.94
N MET A 216 12.28 8.27 -8.87
CA MET A 216 12.60 9.63 -8.42
C MET A 216 13.83 10.23 -9.11
N GLY A 217 14.68 9.40 -9.71
CA GLY A 217 15.85 9.80 -10.45
C GLY A 217 17.18 9.74 -9.68
N SER A 218 17.21 9.29 -8.42
CA SER A 218 18.42 8.85 -7.66
C SER A 218 18.04 8.39 -6.25
N TYR A 219 18.97 7.73 -5.54
CA TYR A 219 18.83 7.45 -4.11
C TYR A 219 18.81 8.75 -3.30
N SER A 220 19.73 9.69 -3.56
CA SER A 220 19.71 11.00 -2.88
C SER A 220 18.39 11.75 -3.08
N ALA A 221 17.71 11.57 -4.23
CA ALA A 221 16.40 12.16 -4.48
C ALA A 221 15.28 11.57 -3.59
N LEU A 222 15.51 10.46 -2.87
CA LEU A 222 14.57 9.96 -1.87
C LEU A 222 14.62 10.77 -0.57
N ASP A 223 15.71 11.49 -0.30
CA ASP A 223 15.82 12.35 0.88
C ASP A 223 14.73 13.44 0.87
N GLY A 224 14.14 13.70 2.03
CA GLY A 224 13.06 14.68 2.21
C GLY A 224 11.78 14.37 1.42
N GLY A 225 10.82 13.67 2.05
CA GLY A 225 9.53 13.35 1.45
C GLY A 225 8.39 13.29 2.45
N HIS A 226 7.20 12.92 1.99
CA HIS A 226 5.98 12.92 2.80
C HIS A 226 5.29 11.55 2.76
N GLY A 227 4.96 10.98 3.92
CA GLY A 227 4.31 9.67 4.01
C GLY A 227 3.02 9.56 3.21
N THR A 228 2.13 10.56 3.31
CA THR A 228 0.88 10.63 2.52
C THR A 228 1.14 10.56 1.01
N TRP A 229 2.22 11.19 0.53
CA TRP A 229 2.61 11.12 -0.88
C TRP A 229 3.13 9.72 -1.22
N ALA A 230 3.96 9.11 -0.35
CA ALA A 230 4.42 7.73 -0.52
C ALA A 230 3.25 6.77 -0.64
N THR A 231 2.29 6.81 0.29
CA THR A 231 1.11 5.94 0.27
C THR A 231 0.37 6.08 -1.06
N HIS A 232 0.15 7.32 -1.53
CA HIS A 232 -0.49 7.56 -2.82
C HIS A 232 0.31 7.00 -4.01
N ALA A 233 1.64 7.18 -4.02
CA ALA A 233 2.49 6.64 -5.08
C ALA A 233 2.55 5.10 -5.07
N LEU A 234 2.42 4.48 -3.90
CA LEU A 234 2.42 3.03 -3.73
C LEU A 234 1.07 2.40 -4.14
N THR A 235 -0.05 3.04 -3.79
CA THR A 235 -1.39 2.48 -4.00
C THR A 235 -2.04 2.96 -5.28
N GLY A 236 -1.81 4.22 -5.66
CA GLY A 236 -2.53 4.95 -6.71
C GLY A 236 -3.91 5.44 -6.31
N ASP A 237 -4.25 5.30 -5.04
CA ASP A 237 -5.57 5.65 -4.51
C ASP A 237 -5.57 7.05 -3.90
N HIS A 238 -6.76 7.61 -3.69
CA HIS A 238 -6.89 8.92 -3.06
C HIS A 238 -6.42 8.85 -1.60
N VAL A 239 -5.41 9.66 -1.24
CA VAL A 239 -4.90 9.75 0.14
C VAL A 239 -5.01 11.18 0.61
N PHE A 240 -5.69 11.39 1.73
CA PHE A 240 -5.80 12.70 2.36
C PHE A 240 -5.14 12.71 3.73
N MET A 241 -4.89 13.92 4.22
CA MET A 241 -4.26 14.14 5.52
C MET A 241 -5.21 14.89 6.45
N LEU A 242 -5.34 14.42 7.69
CA LEU A 242 -5.95 15.16 8.78
C LEU A 242 -4.84 15.76 9.63
N LYS A 243 -4.83 17.10 9.77
CA LYS A 243 -3.80 17.81 10.52
C LYS A 243 -4.42 18.57 11.69
N LYS A 244 -3.84 18.42 12.88
CA LYS A 244 -4.21 19.20 14.07
C LYS A 244 -3.84 20.66 13.83
N ARG A 245 -4.77 21.57 14.10
CA ARG A 245 -4.54 23.02 13.93
C ARG A 245 -3.43 23.48 14.89
N GLN A 246 -2.56 24.38 14.42
CA GLN A 246 -1.46 24.92 15.23
C GLN A 246 -1.99 25.74 16.42
N GLY A 247 -1.40 25.51 17.60
CA GLY A 247 -1.78 26.09 18.89
C GLY A 247 -1.87 24.99 19.94
N ALA A 248 -1.15 25.12 21.06
CA ALA A 248 -0.93 24.07 22.07
C ALA A 248 -2.21 23.46 22.67
N THR A 249 -3.37 24.11 22.48
CA THR A 249 -4.68 23.71 23.01
C THR A 249 -5.72 23.41 21.93
N SER A 250 -5.33 23.36 20.65
CA SER A 250 -6.30 23.20 19.57
C SER A 250 -6.88 21.78 19.54
N ARG A 251 -8.17 21.70 19.89
CA ARG A 251 -9.04 20.51 19.82
C ARG A 251 -9.55 20.18 18.41
N TYR A 252 -9.10 20.92 17.40
CA TYR A 252 -9.63 20.88 16.04
C TYR A 252 -8.63 20.31 15.05
N TRP A 253 -9.14 19.46 14.16
CA TRP A 253 -8.44 18.84 13.05
C TRP A 253 -9.00 19.37 11.73
N ARG A 254 -8.19 19.35 10.67
CA ARG A 254 -8.61 19.78 9.34
C ARG A 254 -8.15 18.80 8.29
N ARG A 255 -8.97 18.61 7.26
CA ARG A 255 -8.61 17.84 6.10
C ARG A 255 -7.75 18.67 5.14
N HIS A 256 -6.72 18.02 4.63
CA HIS A 256 -5.82 18.52 3.62
C HIS A 256 -5.76 17.49 2.50
N ASN A 257 -6.14 17.91 1.29
CA ASN A 257 -6.05 17.06 0.10
C ASN A 257 -4.75 17.33 -0.64
N MET A 258 -4.15 16.27 -1.16
CA MET A 258 -2.94 16.38 -1.95
C MET A 258 -3.25 16.86 -3.37
N LYS A 259 -2.52 17.87 -3.84
CA LYS A 259 -2.62 18.41 -5.19
C LYS A 259 -1.23 18.49 -5.80
N PHE A 260 -1.03 17.79 -6.92
CA PHE A 260 0.23 17.85 -7.67
C PHE A 260 0.39 19.22 -8.33
N ILE A 261 1.61 19.77 -8.28
CA ILE A 261 1.96 21.07 -8.88
C ILE A 261 3.04 20.88 -9.96
N GLY A 262 3.09 21.76 -10.95
CA GLY A 262 3.99 21.63 -12.10
C GLY A 262 3.31 21.02 -13.32
N LYS A 263 4.09 20.78 -14.38
CA LYS A 263 3.59 20.26 -15.66
C LYS A 263 3.88 18.76 -15.76
N PRO A 264 2.99 17.97 -16.37
CA PRO A 264 3.33 16.61 -16.79
C PRO A 264 4.64 16.61 -17.59
N GLY A 265 5.50 15.63 -17.34
CA GLY A 265 6.81 15.48 -17.99
C GLY A 265 7.98 16.26 -17.41
N ASP A 266 7.79 17.10 -16.37
CA ASP A 266 8.88 17.90 -15.77
C ASP A 266 9.90 17.10 -14.92
N GLY A 267 9.68 15.80 -14.75
CA GLY A 267 10.54 14.89 -13.99
C GLY A 267 10.45 15.04 -12.46
N ARG A 268 9.80 16.07 -11.92
CA ARG A 268 9.72 16.33 -10.48
C ARG A 268 8.53 15.60 -9.85
N LYS A 269 8.69 14.32 -9.56
CA LYS A 269 7.58 13.46 -9.10
C LYS A 269 7.01 13.85 -7.71
N LYS A 270 7.85 14.38 -6.81
CA LYS A 270 7.49 14.76 -5.43
C LYS A 270 6.65 16.03 -5.31
N ASP A 271 6.57 16.84 -6.36
CA ASP A 271 5.96 18.17 -6.32
C ASP A 271 4.43 18.09 -6.11
N ALA A 272 4.03 18.11 -4.84
CA ALA A 272 2.66 18.15 -4.40
C ALA A 272 2.50 19.10 -3.22
N VAL A 273 1.37 19.80 -3.18
CA VAL A 273 0.97 20.67 -2.08
C VAL A 273 -0.26 20.09 -1.39
N PHE A 274 -0.35 20.29 -0.09
CA PHE A 274 -1.48 19.83 0.71
C PHE A 274 -2.43 20.99 0.96
N HIS A 275 -3.44 21.13 0.09
CA HIS A 275 -4.39 22.21 0.17
C HIS A 275 -5.37 21.96 1.31
N LYS A 276 -5.52 22.95 2.20
CA LYS A 276 -6.49 22.90 3.28
C LYS A 276 -7.89 22.98 2.68
N GLU A 277 -8.76 22.02 3.01
CA GLU A 277 -10.16 22.11 2.62
C GLU A 277 -10.85 23.24 3.41
N VAL A 278 -11.76 23.96 2.75
CA VAL A 278 -12.37 25.19 3.31
C VAL A 278 -13.42 24.85 4.38
N GLU A 279 -13.95 23.63 4.39
CA GLU A 279 -15.01 23.19 5.29
C GLU A 279 -14.53 22.57 6.61
N GLU A 280 -15.27 22.95 7.65
CA GLU A 280 -15.37 22.50 9.06
C GLU A 280 -14.14 21.97 9.80
N ASP A 281 -13.86 22.63 10.93
CA ASP A 281 -13.01 22.10 11.99
C ASP A 281 -13.59 20.76 12.52
N ILE A 282 -12.84 19.68 12.35
CA ILE A 282 -13.20 18.34 12.83
C ILE A 282 -12.87 18.26 14.32
N VAL A 283 -13.91 18.12 15.14
CA VAL A 283 -13.78 17.90 16.58
C VAL A 283 -13.43 16.45 16.90
N ARG A 284 -12.92 16.22 18.11
CA ARG A 284 -12.47 14.91 18.61
C ARG A 284 -13.45 13.76 18.32
N ASP A 285 -14.74 13.92 18.62
CA ASP A 285 -15.72 12.84 18.44
C ASP A 285 -15.98 12.52 16.96
N LYS A 286 -16.04 13.57 16.12
CA LYS A 286 -16.16 13.42 14.66
C LYS A 286 -14.91 12.73 14.10
N LEU A 287 -13.71 13.07 14.60
CA LEU A 287 -12.46 12.42 14.21
C LEU A 287 -12.48 10.92 14.55
N PHE A 288 -12.87 10.55 15.77
CA PHE A 288 -12.97 9.14 16.17
C PHE A 288 -13.90 8.37 15.22
N ASN A 289 -15.08 8.92 14.92
CA ASN A 289 -16.05 8.28 14.04
C ASN A 289 -15.51 8.11 12.62
N ILE A 290 -14.80 9.10 12.09
CA ILE A 290 -14.14 9.00 10.77
C ILE A 290 -13.14 7.85 10.78
N LEU A 291 -12.23 7.81 11.77
CA LEU A 291 -11.20 6.76 11.84
C LEU A 291 -11.82 5.38 12.07
N GLU A 292 -12.89 5.28 12.88
CA GLU A 292 -13.61 4.03 13.08
C GLU A 292 -14.27 3.53 11.78
N GLN A 293 -14.83 4.42 10.96
CA GLN A 293 -15.39 4.07 9.65
C GLN A 293 -14.32 3.54 8.69
N TYR A 294 -13.18 4.23 8.60
CA TYR A 294 -12.05 3.79 7.78
C TYR A 294 -11.46 2.47 8.28
N ASN A 295 -11.35 2.27 9.59
CA ASN A 295 -10.96 1.00 10.20
C ASN A 295 -11.93 -0.14 9.83
N LYS A 296 -13.25 0.09 9.85
CA LYS A 296 -14.26 -0.94 9.48
C LYS A 296 -14.14 -1.42 8.03
N ILE A 297 -13.71 -0.55 7.12
CA ILE A 297 -13.46 -0.91 5.72
C ILE A 297 -12.05 -1.43 5.47
N ASP A 298 -11.23 -1.60 6.51
CA ASP A 298 -9.83 -2.03 6.40
C ASP A 298 -9.04 -1.04 5.54
N SER A 299 -9.13 0.24 5.85
CA SER A 299 -8.36 1.30 5.17
C SER A 299 -6.95 1.40 5.74
N LEU A 300 -5.98 1.77 4.90
CA LEU A 300 -4.65 2.15 5.40
C LEU A 300 -4.77 3.48 6.15
N ILE A 301 -4.38 3.49 7.42
CA ILE A 301 -4.33 4.68 8.26
C ILE A 301 -2.93 4.75 8.86
N ALA A 302 -2.22 5.83 8.61
CA ALA A 302 -0.92 6.13 9.19
C ALA A 302 -1.00 7.39 10.06
N VAL A 303 -0.24 7.44 11.14
CA VAL A 303 -0.22 8.59 12.06
C VAL A 303 1.21 9.02 12.32
N ALA A 304 1.43 10.32 12.51
CA ALA A 304 2.72 10.87 12.88
C ALA A 304 2.57 12.02 13.88
N ARG A 305 3.59 12.18 14.71
CA ARG A 305 3.85 13.42 15.43
C ARG A 305 4.90 14.18 14.64
N VAL A 306 4.51 15.26 14.01
CA VAL A 306 5.41 16.09 13.18
C VAL A 306 5.88 17.29 13.98
N GLY A 307 7.16 17.30 14.29
CA GLY A 307 7.84 18.39 15.00
C GLY A 307 8.43 19.46 14.10
N LYS A 308 9.14 20.42 14.71
CA LYS A 308 10.01 21.37 13.99
C LYS A 308 11.39 20.79 13.70
N ASN A 309 11.84 19.91 14.57
CA ASN A 309 13.08 19.17 14.42
C ASN A 309 12.71 17.82 13.78
N GLY A 310 13.65 17.21 13.05
CA GLY A 310 13.43 15.94 12.34
C GLY A 310 13.13 14.76 13.27
N GLU A 311 13.51 13.55 12.85
CA GLU A 311 13.23 12.35 13.62
C GLU A 311 13.89 12.39 15.01
N SER A 312 13.11 12.19 16.08
CA SER A 312 13.63 12.17 17.46
C SER A 312 12.83 11.26 18.37
N LYS A 313 13.54 10.53 19.24
CA LYS A 313 12.98 9.56 20.19
C LYS A 313 12.64 10.25 21.51
N ASP A 314 11.39 10.17 21.95
CA ASP A 314 10.94 10.71 23.24
C ASP A 314 10.96 9.63 24.32
N GLU A 315 12.06 9.58 25.08
CA GLU A 315 12.29 8.52 26.09
C GLU A 315 11.23 8.47 27.18
N ASN A 316 10.51 9.57 27.43
CA ASN A 316 9.53 9.65 28.50
C ASN A 316 8.24 8.91 28.15
N ASN A 317 7.80 8.99 26.89
CA ASN A 317 6.54 8.40 26.46
C ASN A 317 6.70 7.24 25.47
N GLY A 318 7.90 7.03 24.92
CA GLY A 318 8.21 5.94 24.00
C GLY A 318 7.67 6.14 22.58
N LEU A 319 7.38 7.39 22.18
CA LEU A 319 7.01 7.75 20.82
C LEU A 319 8.16 8.42 20.07
N VAL A 320 8.14 8.31 18.75
CA VAL A 320 9.15 8.89 17.86
C VAL A 320 8.52 10.04 17.09
N GLU A 321 9.00 11.26 17.30
CA GLU A 321 8.63 12.43 16.50
C GLU A 321 9.29 12.35 15.13
N GLY A 322 8.62 12.86 14.09
CA GLY A 322 9.09 12.79 12.70
C GLY A 322 8.90 11.41 12.03
N HIS A 323 8.31 10.45 12.73
CA HIS A 323 8.12 9.06 12.30
C HIS A 323 6.64 8.72 12.06
N LEU A 324 6.35 7.82 11.12
CA LEU A 324 4.98 7.34 10.84
C LEU A 324 4.74 5.99 11.48
N PHE A 325 3.61 5.86 12.16
CA PHE A 325 3.10 4.65 12.78
C PHE A 325 1.86 4.17 12.02
N SER A 326 1.63 2.86 11.98
CA SER A 326 0.41 2.28 11.43
C SER A 326 -0.69 2.29 12.48
N VAL A 327 -1.91 2.69 12.12
CA VAL A 327 -3.08 2.47 12.98
C VAL A 327 -3.73 1.15 12.54
N ILE A 328 -3.61 0.12 13.39
CA ILE A 328 -4.13 -1.23 13.13
C ILE A 328 -5.61 -1.33 13.48
N SER A 329 -6.05 -0.65 14.54
CA SER A 329 -7.43 -0.77 15.02
C SER A 329 -7.91 0.50 15.69
N VAL A 330 -9.17 0.88 15.40
CA VAL A 330 -9.88 1.97 16.08
C VAL A 330 -11.25 1.44 16.47
N ARG A 331 -11.52 1.37 17.78
CA ARG A 331 -12.77 0.76 18.28
C ARG A 331 -13.11 1.19 19.69
N TRP A 332 -14.37 0.96 20.07
CA TRP A 332 -14.77 0.96 21.47
C TRP A 332 -14.37 -0.35 22.16
N ALA A 333 -14.07 -0.27 23.46
CA ALA A 333 -13.84 -1.40 24.36
C ALA A 333 -14.58 -1.18 25.70
N GLY A 334 -14.91 -2.24 26.43
CA GLY A 334 -15.58 -2.17 27.73
C GLY A 334 -17.12 -1.99 27.67
N ARG A 335 -17.69 -1.71 26.48
CA ARG A 335 -19.14 -1.63 26.28
C ARG A 335 -19.82 -2.99 26.45
N SER A 336 -19.19 -4.04 25.94
CA SER A 336 -19.69 -5.42 25.95
C SER A 336 -19.86 -5.98 27.37
N PHE A 337 -19.12 -5.42 28.34
CA PHE A 337 -19.13 -5.85 29.74
C PHE A 337 -19.73 -4.81 30.69
N GLY A 338 -20.34 -3.73 30.17
CA GLY A 338 -20.98 -2.70 31.00
C GLY A 338 -20.04 -1.85 31.86
N VAL A 339 -18.73 -1.86 31.59
CA VAL A 339 -17.69 -1.20 32.42
C VAL A 339 -17.35 0.23 31.95
N GLY A 340 -18.26 0.91 31.26
CA GLY A 340 -18.03 2.22 30.66
C GLY A 340 -17.17 2.10 29.41
N GLY A 341 -17.77 2.35 28.24
CA GLY A 341 -17.06 2.23 26.98
C GLY A 341 -15.88 3.19 26.87
N ARG A 342 -14.69 2.69 26.51
CA ARG A 342 -13.49 3.47 26.20
C ARG A 342 -13.20 3.45 24.71
N ARG A 343 -12.68 4.55 24.18
CA ARG A 343 -12.23 4.68 22.79
C ARG A 343 -10.78 4.29 22.73
N MET A 344 -10.47 3.21 22.02
CA MET A 344 -9.14 2.61 21.98
C MET A 344 -8.59 2.65 20.56
N VAL A 345 -7.28 2.89 20.46
CA VAL A 345 -6.52 2.85 19.21
C VAL A 345 -5.36 1.87 19.39
N LYS A 346 -5.21 0.93 18.46
CA LYS A 346 -4.07 0.02 18.34
C LYS A 346 -3.13 0.56 17.28
N ILE A 347 -1.87 0.74 17.64
CA ILE A 347 -0.85 1.40 16.80
C ILE A 347 0.36 0.48 16.70
N ARG A 348 1.04 0.49 15.56
CA ARG A 348 2.34 -0.18 15.37
C ARG A 348 3.42 0.83 15.01
N ASN A 349 4.53 0.73 15.75
CA ASN A 349 5.83 1.24 15.33
C ASN A 349 6.49 0.24 14.37
N PRO A 350 6.80 0.63 13.12
CA PRO A 350 7.40 -0.29 12.15
C PRO A 350 8.80 -0.78 12.56
N TRP A 351 9.51 -0.07 13.45
CA TRP A 351 10.80 -0.52 13.99
C TRP A 351 10.70 -1.70 14.98
N SER A 352 9.50 -2.25 15.20
CA SER A 352 9.25 -3.46 16.02
C SER A 352 9.82 -3.37 17.43
N SER A 353 10.01 -2.15 17.91
CA SER A 353 10.57 -1.78 19.20
C SER A 353 10.20 -0.32 19.47
N TYR A 354 10.41 0.15 20.70
CA TYR A 354 10.12 1.52 21.10
C TYR A 354 8.61 1.82 21.06
N GLU A 355 7.94 1.39 22.12
CA GLU A 355 6.49 1.42 22.27
C GLU A 355 6.04 2.46 23.31
N TRP A 356 4.75 2.80 23.24
CA TRP A 356 4.08 3.67 24.18
C TRP A 356 4.25 3.22 25.63
N LYS A 357 4.79 4.12 26.47
CA LYS A 357 5.02 3.89 27.92
C LYS A 357 3.91 4.47 28.81
N GLY A 358 2.93 5.16 28.24
CA GLY A 358 1.82 5.74 28.98
C GLY A 358 0.66 4.75 29.19
N PRO A 359 -0.51 5.22 29.69
CA PRO A 359 -1.64 4.36 30.00
C PRO A 359 -2.05 3.44 28.84
N TRP A 360 -2.33 2.17 29.14
CA TRP A 360 -2.64 1.10 28.17
C TRP A 360 -1.49 0.68 27.25
N GLY A 361 -0.28 1.19 27.48
CA GLY A 361 0.94 0.62 26.91
C GLY A 361 1.26 -0.76 27.50
N ASP A 362 2.25 -1.41 26.93
CA ASP A 362 2.64 -2.76 27.33
C ASP A 362 3.19 -2.81 28.75
N GLY A 363 2.76 -3.81 29.52
CA GLY A 363 3.11 -3.99 30.93
C GLY A 363 2.53 -2.96 31.90
N THR A 364 1.62 -2.08 31.46
CA THR A 364 1.04 -1.05 32.32
C THR A 364 -0.09 -1.56 33.23
N LYS A 365 -0.24 -0.91 34.39
CA LYS A 365 -1.20 -1.27 35.45
C LYS A 365 -2.67 -1.20 35.02
N GLU A 366 -2.97 -0.46 33.95
CA GLU A 366 -4.31 -0.30 33.40
C GLU A 366 -4.88 -1.65 32.95
N TRP A 367 -4.04 -2.52 32.38
CA TRP A 367 -4.43 -3.87 31.96
C TRP A 367 -4.82 -4.76 33.13
N ASP A 368 -4.05 -4.72 34.22
CA ASP A 368 -4.33 -5.50 35.44
C ASP A 368 -5.64 -5.05 36.11
N LYS A 369 -5.95 -3.75 36.05
CA LYS A 369 -7.19 -3.18 36.59
C LYS A 369 -8.41 -3.49 35.75
N HIS A 370 -8.23 -3.78 34.46
CA HIS A 370 -9.33 -3.96 33.51
C HIS A 370 -9.15 -5.23 32.65
N PRO A 371 -9.14 -6.43 33.27
CA PRO A 371 -8.89 -7.69 32.56
C PRO A 371 -9.96 -8.03 31.51
N SER A 372 -11.21 -7.56 31.68
CA SER A 372 -12.26 -7.70 30.68
C SER A 372 -11.98 -6.92 29.40
N ILE A 373 -11.42 -5.71 29.53
CA ILE A 373 -11.00 -4.88 28.39
C ILE A 373 -9.77 -5.50 27.71
N ALA A 374 -8.79 -5.97 28.50
CA ALA A 374 -7.62 -6.70 27.97
C ALA A 374 -8.05 -7.90 27.10
N LYS A 375 -9.01 -8.69 27.60
CA LYS A 375 -9.57 -9.84 26.87
C LYS A 375 -10.35 -9.42 25.63
N GLU A 376 -11.16 -8.36 25.70
CA GLU A 376 -11.93 -7.85 24.55
C GLU A 376 -11.04 -7.32 23.42
N LEU A 377 -9.91 -6.70 23.79
CA LEU A 377 -8.94 -6.13 22.85
C LEU A 377 -7.91 -7.15 22.36
N GLY A 378 -7.85 -8.35 22.95
CA GLY A 378 -6.81 -9.32 22.67
C GLY A 378 -5.41 -8.75 22.98
N TYR A 379 -5.28 -8.08 24.11
CA TYR A 379 -4.00 -7.55 24.57
C TYR A 379 -3.05 -8.69 24.94
N GLU A 380 -1.81 -8.55 24.50
CA GLU A 380 -0.68 -9.41 24.84
C GLU A 380 0.49 -8.49 25.22
N ASN A 381 1.19 -8.80 26.31
CA ASN A 381 2.36 -8.03 26.73
C ASN A 381 3.59 -8.53 25.96
N LYS A 382 3.94 -7.86 24.87
CA LYS A 382 4.99 -8.27 23.93
C LYS A 382 5.64 -7.03 23.32
N ASN A 383 6.97 -6.95 23.42
CA ASN A 383 7.73 -5.92 22.73
C ASN A 383 7.86 -6.27 21.23
N ASP A 384 6.82 -5.99 20.46
CA ASP A 384 6.69 -6.27 19.03
C ASP A 384 6.41 -5.00 18.18
N GLY A 385 6.51 -3.83 18.81
CA GLY A 385 6.20 -2.52 18.26
C GLY A 385 4.72 -2.17 18.29
N ILE A 386 3.84 -3.04 18.80
CA ILE A 386 2.39 -2.84 18.80
C ILE A 386 1.93 -2.47 20.21
N PHE A 387 1.16 -1.39 20.32
CA PHE A 387 0.60 -0.98 21.60
C PHE A 387 -0.82 -0.44 21.44
N TRP A 388 -1.55 -0.42 22.55
CA TRP A 388 -2.82 0.30 22.65
C TRP A 388 -2.64 1.63 23.36
N MET A 389 -3.53 2.57 23.06
CA MET A 389 -3.70 3.80 23.83
C MET A 389 -5.16 4.24 23.79
N GLU A 390 -5.55 5.06 24.76
CA GLU A 390 -6.84 5.74 24.70
C GLU A 390 -6.83 6.80 23.59
N PHE A 391 -7.97 6.99 22.95
CA PHE A 391 -8.11 7.98 21.87
C PHE A 391 -7.84 9.41 22.33
N ASP A 392 -8.04 9.69 23.62
CA ASP A 392 -7.74 11.01 24.19
C ASP A 392 -6.23 11.27 24.23
N ASP A 393 -5.40 10.27 24.54
CA ASP A 393 -3.95 10.34 24.42
C ASP A 393 -3.53 10.41 22.94
N PHE A 394 -4.16 9.61 22.08
CA PHE A 394 -3.88 9.63 20.64
C PHE A 394 -3.96 11.04 20.04
N VAL A 395 -5.04 11.78 20.31
CA VAL A 395 -5.20 13.14 19.78
C VAL A 395 -4.30 14.17 20.46
N GLU A 396 -3.73 13.85 21.61
CA GLU A 396 -2.80 14.72 22.33
C GLU A 396 -1.40 14.61 21.75
N TYR A 397 -0.90 13.38 21.59
CA TYR A 397 0.47 13.10 21.16
C TYR A 397 0.66 13.17 19.63
N PHE A 398 -0.36 12.84 18.85
CA PHE A 398 -0.28 12.88 17.39
C PHE A 398 -0.93 14.14 16.83
N ASN A 399 -0.36 14.66 15.72
CA ASN A 399 -0.82 15.90 15.09
C ASN A 399 -1.07 15.78 13.59
N GLN A 400 -0.78 14.62 13.00
CA GLN A 400 -0.98 14.35 11.59
C GLN A 400 -1.41 12.90 11.35
N ILE A 401 -2.47 12.70 10.57
CA ILE A 401 -2.99 11.38 10.19
C ILE A 401 -3.10 11.35 8.67
N SER A 402 -2.62 10.29 8.02
CA SER A 402 -2.82 10.01 6.60
C SER A 402 -3.82 8.89 6.45
N VAL A 403 -4.84 9.08 5.62
CA VAL A 403 -5.89 8.08 5.37
C VAL A 403 -5.95 7.80 3.88
N CYS A 404 -5.82 6.53 3.50
CA CYS A 404 -5.99 6.07 2.13
C CYS A 404 -7.46 5.72 1.89
N ASP A 405 -8.16 6.50 1.08
CA ASP A 405 -9.61 6.42 0.88
C ASP A 405 -10.03 5.21 0.01
N ARG A 406 -9.84 3.99 0.54
CA ARG A 406 -10.22 2.72 -0.07
C ARG A 406 -10.35 1.60 0.97
N THR A 407 -10.92 0.48 0.55
CA THR A 407 -10.84 -0.78 1.28
C THR A 407 -9.65 -1.63 0.83
N THR A 408 -8.84 -2.13 1.77
CA THR A 408 -7.79 -3.13 1.47
C THR A 408 -8.36 -4.56 1.45
N LYS A 409 -9.64 -4.78 1.78
CA LYS A 409 -10.30 -6.10 1.69
C LYS A 409 -10.25 -6.67 0.26
N ASN A 410 -10.19 -5.79 -0.74
CA ASN A 410 -10.04 -6.17 -2.14
C ASN A 410 -8.57 -6.37 -2.55
N ASP A 411 -7.59 -6.02 -1.70
CA ASP A 411 -6.17 -6.30 -1.92
C ASP A 411 -5.79 -7.75 -1.65
N LEU A 412 -6.68 -8.48 -0.98
CA LEU A 412 -6.73 -9.93 -1.03
C LEU A 412 -7.00 -10.36 -2.48
N MET A 413 -5.98 -10.28 -3.32
CA MET A 413 -5.87 -11.15 -4.47
C MET A 413 -5.92 -12.58 -3.95
N LEU A 414 -6.45 -13.49 -4.77
CA LEU A 414 -6.26 -14.93 -4.60
C LEU A 414 -4.84 -15.17 -4.03
N HIS A 415 -4.76 -15.67 -2.80
CA HIS A 415 -3.54 -16.32 -2.35
C HIS A 415 -3.29 -17.45 -3.35
N TYR A 416 -2.40 -17.21 -4.31
CA TYR A 416 -1.66 -18.32 -4.89
C TYR A 416 -0.77 -18.78 -3.75
N ASP A 417 -1.22 -19.82 -3.07
CA ASP A 417 -0.40 -20.54 -2.11
C ASP A 417 0.71 -21.24 -2.91
N GLN A 418 1.88 -20.59 -2.96
CA GLN A 418 3.04 -21.05 -3.74
C GLN A 418 3.69 -22.30 -3.13
N ASP A 419 3.30 -22.67 -1.92
CA ASP A 419 3.67 -23.95 -1.30
C ASP A 419 3.10 -25.15 -2.06
N PHE A 420 2.11 -24.94 -2.95
CA PHE A 420 1.57 -25.96 -3.84
C PHE A 420 1.45 -25.47 -5.29
N PRO A 421 2.55 -25.46 -6.08
CA PRO A 421 2.58 -24.98 -7.47
C PRO A 421 1.52 -25.62 -8.38
N CYS A 422 1.14 -26.86 -8.08
CA CYS A 422 0.17 -27.63 -8.85
C CYS A 422 -1.29 -27.39 -8.42
N THR A 423 -1.56 -27.00 -7.17
CA THR A 423 -2.95 -26.94 -6.64
C THR A 423 -3.41 -25.54 -6.20
N GLY A 424 -2.50 -24.59 -6.01
CA GLY A 424 -2.79 -23.22 -5.57
C GLY A 424 -3.79 -22.46 -6.47
N PRO A 425 -3.57 -22.37 -7.80
CA PRO A 425 -4.54 -21.72 -8.70
C PRO A 425 -5.89 -22.42 -8.75
N ILE A 426 -5.94 -23.75 -8.64
CA ILE A 426 -7.21 -24.50 -8.59
C ILE A 426 -7.96 -24.14 -7.30
N LYS A 427 -7.29 -24.14 -6.15
CA LYS A 427 -7.90 -23.73 -4.87
C LYS A 427 -8.40 -22.28 -4.91
N GLY A 428 -7.61 -21.38 -5.47
CA GLY A 428 -8.01 -19.97 -5.61
C GLY A 428 -9.17 -19.76 -6.59
N CYS A 429 -9.17 -20.47 -7.72
CA CYS A 429 -10.28 -20.46 -8.68
C CYS A 429 -11.57 -20.99 -8.04
N LEU A 430 -11.48 -22.12 -7.33
CA LEU A 430 -12.61 -22.72 -6.62
C LEU A 430 -13.13 -21.82 -5.51
N GLY A 431 -12.25 -21.19 -4.72
CA GLY A 431 -12.64 -20.24 -3.67
C GLY A 431 -13.26 -18.95 -4.21
N GLY A 432 -12.73 -18.42 -5.32
CA GLY A 432 -13.27 -17.25 -6.02
C GLY A 432 -14.64 -17.53 -6.64
N CYS A 433 -14.78 -18.66 -7.34
CA CYS A 433 -16.05 -19.14 -7.88
C CYS A 433 -17.06 -19.41 -6.76
N PHE A 434 -16.64 -19.99 -5.63
CA PHE A 434 -17.51 -20.20 -4.46
C PHE A 434 -18.00 -18.86 -3.90
N CYS A 435 -17.13 -17.88 -3.66
CA CYS A 435 -17.55 -16.55 -3.20
C CYS A 435 -18.47 -15.83 -4.20
N PHE A 436 -18.22 -16.00 -5.50
CA PHE A 436 -19.00 -15.36 -6.56
C PHE A 436 -20.40 -15.96 -6.69
N TRP A 437 -20.52 -17.29 -6.72
CA TRP A 437 -21.77 -18.00 -6.94
C TRP A 437 -22.50 -18.34 -5.63
N VAL A 438 -21.80 -18.92 -4.66
CA VAL A 438 -22.37 -19.37 -3.38
C VAL A 438 -22.41 -18.24 -2.35
N GLY A 439 -21.39 -17.38 -2.34
CA GLY A 439 -21.33 -16.17 -1.50
C GLY A 439 -22.20 -15.00 -2.00
N CYS A 440 -23.04 -15.24 -3.01
CA CYS A 440 -23.97 -14.29 -3.62
C CYS A 440 -23.35 -12.97 -4.12
N ARG A 441 -22.01 -12.87 -4.26
CA ARG A 441 -21.35 -11.64 -4.73
C ARG A 441 -21.71 -11.32 -6.18
N GLY A 442 -21.77 -12.33 -7.05
CA GLY A 442 -22.15 -12.18 -8.46
C GLY A 442 -23.62 -11.74 -8.63
N PRO A 443 -24.60 -12.46 -8.06
CA PRO A 443 -26.01 -12.04 -8.07
C PRO A 443 -26.24 -10.65 -7.46
N ARG A 444 -25.55 -10.29 -6.37
CA ARG A 444 -25.61 -8.91 -5.82
C ARG A 444 -25.15 -7.86 -6.82
N THR A 445 -24.16 -8.13 -7.66
CA THR A 445 -23.71 -7.16 -8.67
C THR A 445 -24.74 -6.93 -9.79
N ILE A 446 -25.55 -7.93 -10.14
CA ILE A 446 -26.57 -7.82 -11.20
C ILE A 446 -27.87 -7.21 -10.69
N TYR A 447 -28.28 -7.58 -9.46
CA TYR A 447 -29.59 -7.20 -8.91
C TYR A 447 -29.53 -6.09 -7.85
N CYS A 448 -28.37 -5.86 -7.24
CA CYS A 448 -28.15 -4.85 -6.18
C CYS A 448 -26.93 -3.96 -6.47
N GLY A 449 -26.41 -3.99 -7.71
CA GLY A 449 -25.32 -3.12 -8.10
C GLY A 449 -25.78 -1.67 -7.97
N HIS A 450 -25.23 -0.96 -6.98
CA HIS A 450 -25.36 0.47 -6.89
C HIS A 450 -24.93 1.08 -8.22
N GLU A 451 -25.82 1.86 -8.84
CA GLU A 451 -25.38 2.97 -9.65
C GLU A 451 -24.41 3.78 -8.79
N SER A 452 -23.20 4.01 -9.30
CA SER A 452 -22.37 5.09 -8.80
C SER A 452 -23.24 6.33 -8.76
N THR A 453 -23.40 6.94 -7.59
CA THR A 453 -24.06 8.24 -7.43
C THR A 453 -23.57 9.19 -8.52
N GLU A 454 -24.49 9.97 -9.11
CA GLU A 454 -24.26 10.86 -10.26
C GLU A 454 -23.01 11.73 -10.14
N GLU A 455 -22.61 12.08 -8.92
CA GLU A 455 -21.41 12.86 -8.59
C GLU A 455 -20.09 12.28 -9.15
N LEU A 456 -19.98 10.96 -9.38
CA LEU A 456 -18.76 10.34 -9.90
C LEU A 456 -18.74 10.19 -11.43
N ARG A 457 -19.87 10.35 -12.12
CA ARG A 457 -19.94 10.30 -13.59
C ARG A 457 -19.51 11.61 -14.23
N GLU A 458 -19.80 12.74 -13.57
CA GLU A 458 -19.44 14.08 -14.05
C GLU A 458 -17.92 14.30 -14.15
N ALA A 459 -17.12 13.56 -13.38
CA ALA A 459 -15.66 13.71 -13.36
C ALA A 459 -14.90 13.00 -14.50
N ARG A 460 -15.57 12.21 -15.37
CA ARG A 460 -14.93 11.44 -16.44
C ARG A 460 -15.15 11.97 -17.86
N ALA A 461 -16.03 12.93 -18.06
CA ALA A 461 -16.27 13.54 -19.37
C ALA A 461 -15.58 14.90 -19.47
N CYS A 462 -14.99 15.15 -20.63
CA CYS A 462 -14.22 16.34 -20.98
C CYS A 462 -14.90 17.68 -20.64
N GLY A 463 -14.08 18.69 -20.36
CA GLY A 463 -14.52 20.03 -20.00
C GLY A 463 -15.34 20.74 -21.07
N CYS A 464 -16.50 21.23 -20.67
CA CYS A 464 -17.12 22.50 -21.06
C CYS A 464 -18.06 22.90 -19.91
N VAL A 465 -17.95 24.13 -19.42
CA VAL A 465 -18.89 24.72 -18.46
C VAL A 465 -20.18 25.08 -19.21
N LYS A 466 -21.34 24.88 -18.57
CA LYS A 466 -22.51 25.72 -18.84
C LYS A 466 -22.98 26.35 -17.54
N VAL A 467 -22.81 27.68 -17.48
CA VAL A 467 -23.50 28.57 -16.56
C VAL A 467 -24.95 28.71 -17.04
N GLY A 468 -25.92 28.72 -16.13
CA GLY A 468 -27.16 29.47 -16.35
C GLY A 468 -28.45 28.82 -15.85
N ASN A 469 -28.97 29.44 -14.79
CA ASN A 469 -30.37 29.84 -14.54
C ASN A 469 -31.48 28.78 -14.63
N THR A 470 -32.02 28.37 -13.47
CA THR A 470 -33.17 29.02 -12.80
C THR A 470 -33.30 28.48 -11.39
#